data_AF-A0AAX4JE41-F1
#
_entry.id   AF-A0AAX4JE41-F1
#
_cell.length_a   1.000
_cell.length_b   1.000
_cell.length_c   1.000
_cell.angle_alpha   90.00
_cell.angle_beta   90.00
_cell.angle_gamma   90.00
#
_symmetry.space_group_name_H-M   'P 1'
#
loop_
_entity.id
_entity.type
_entity.pdbx_description
1 polymer ?
#
loop_
_entity_poly.entity_id
_entity_poly.type
_entity_poly.pdbx_seq_one_letter_code
_entity_poly.pdbx_strand_id
1 'polypeptide(L)'
;MLPSKDYFSVFNLSKTFDINLTDLKTKFYDLSKKHHPDLSKYSTNKFQEINNAYNTLKDDYLRAKYMKGKTTGEVSKTFLIDILDLEDQIREAEGDSLEELSEIIRHKIEECRNNYQKDDYLAKWAYYRRLENMIKKKR
;
A
#
# COMPACT_ATOMS: atom_id res chain seq x y z
N MET A 1 -22.11 9.96 -19.07
CA MET A 1 -21.81 8.71 -18.35
C MET A 1 -21.18 9.09 -17.02
N LEU A 2 -21.82 8.81 -15.88
CA LEU A 2 -21.21 9.06 -14.58
C LEU A 2 -19.98 8.15 -14.46
N PRO A 3 -18.76 8.70 -14.31
CA PRO A 3 -17.57 7.88 -14.21
C PRO A 3 -17.71 6.97 -13.00
N SER A 4 -17.39 5.69 -13.18
CA SER A 4 -17.21 4.72 -12.09
C SER A 4 -16.43 5.42 -10.96
N LYS A 5 -17.04 5.57 -9.78
CA LYS A 5 -16.56 6.47 -8.73
C LYS A 5 -15.11 6.13 -8.36
N ASP A 6 -14.18 7.00 -8.75
CA ASP A 6 -12.78 6.89 -8.39
C ASP A 6 -12.66 7.06 -6.86
N TYR A 7 -11.81 6.27 -6.19
CA TYR A 7 -11.60 6.34 -4.75
C TYR A 7 -11.15 7.73 -4.31
N PHE A 8 -10.41 8.47 -5.14
CA PHE A 8 -10.05 9.85 -4.87
C PHE A 8 -11.28 10.78 -4.83
N SER A 9 -12.23 10.56 -5.74
CA SER A 9 -13.47 11.34 -5.80
C SER A 9 -14.40 11.09 -4.61
N VAL A 10 -14.30 9.93 -3.92
CA VAL A 10 -15.05 9.66 -2.68
C VAL A 10 -14.70 10.68 -1.58
N PHE A 11 -13.45 11.14 -1.55
CA PHE A 11 -12.94 12.09 -0.56
C PHE A 11 -12.71 13.50 -1.15
N ASN A 12 -13.21 13.79 -2.35
CA ASN A 12 -12.92 15.05 -3.06
C ASN A 12 -11.41 15.37 -3.06
N LEU A 13 -10.59 14.36 -3.36
CA LEU A 13 -9.14 14.49 -3.51
C LEU A 13 -8.77 14.48 -4.99
N SER A 14 -7.68 15.17 -5.32
CA SER A 14 -7.03 15.04 -6.61
C SER A 14 -6.40 13.65 -6.74
N LYS A 15 -6.40 13.10 -7.96
CA LYS A 15 -5.78 11.80 -8.28
C LYS A 15 -4.26 11.92 -8.35
N THR A 16 -3.63 12.15 -7.20
CA THR A 16 -2.17 12.25 -7.06
C THR A 16 -1.65 11.14 -6.17
N PHE A 17 -0.38 10.77 -6.37
CA PHE A 17 0.25 9.78 -5.49
C PHE A 17 0.50 10.38 -4.11
N ASP A 18 1.10 11.56 -4.05
CA ASP A 18 1.22 12.31 -2.81
C ASP A 18 -0.12 12.96 -2.45
N ILE A 19 -0.76 12.42 -1.43
CA ILE A 19 -1.97 12.97 -0.82
C ILE A 19 -1.69 13.28 0.64
N ASN A 20 -2.43 14.25 1.18
CA ASN A 20 -2.39 14.54 2.61
C ASN A 20 -3.16 13.45 3.38
N LEU A 21 -2.44 12.56 4.05
CA LEU A 21 -3.01 11.47 4.84
C LEU A 21 -3.85 11.96 6.03
N THR A 22 -3.51 13.13 6.58
CA THR A 22 -4.29 13.76 7.66
C THR A 22 -5.65 14.21 7.14
N ASP A 23 -5.69 14.86 5.96
CA ASP A 23 -6.94 15.26 5.31
C ASP A 23 -7.80 14.04 4.94
N LEU A 24 -7.17 13.01 4.35
CA LEU A 24 -7.84 11.74 4.04
C LEU A 24 -8.49 11.13 5.29
N LYS A 25 -7.76 11.09 6.41
CA LYS A 25 -8.24 10.55 7.68
C LYS A 25 -9.43 11.36 8.20
N THR A 26 -9.35 12.68 8.23
CA THR A 26 -10.45 13.57 8.68
C THR A 26 -11.71 13.34 7.85
N LYS A 27 -11.60 13.36 6.52
CA LYS A 27 -12.73 13.13 5.61
C LYS A 27 -13.33 11.73 5.77
N PHE A 28 -12.51 10.72 6.01
CA PHE A 28 -12.98 9.37 6.31
C PHE A 28 -13.83 9.32 7.58
N TYR A 29 -13.43 9.98 8.67
CA TYR A 29 -14.23 10.04 9.89
C TYR A 29 -15.57 10.73 9.68
N ASP A 30 -15.56 11.87 8.98
CA ASP A 30 -16.79 12.63 8.69
C ASP A 30 -17.79 11.82 7.86
N LEU A 31 -17.31 11.14 6.82
CA LEU A 31 -18.14 10.30 5.96
C LEU A 31 -18.60 9.03 6.70
N SER A 32 -17.74 8.41 7.50
CA SER A 32 -18.07 7.24 8.30
C SER A 32 -19.17 7.54 9.31
N LYS A 33 -19.11 8.70 9.97
CA LYS A 33 -20.16 9.15 10.91
C LYS A 33 -21.49 9.39 10.21
N LYS A 34 -21.49 9.92 8.98
CA LYS A 34 -22.71 10.18 8.19
C LYS A 34 -23.36 8.92 7.63
N HIS A 35 -22.57 7.91 7.28
CA HIS A 35 -23.02 6.69 6.60
C HIS A 35 -22.91 5.43 7.46
N HIS A 36 -22.73 5.56 8.78
CA HIS A 36 -22.59 4.43 9.67
C HIS A 36 -23.81 3.49 9.56
N PRO A 37 -23.62 2.15 9.51
CA PRO A 37 -24.73 1.20 9.37
C PRO A 37 -25.77 1.30 10.48
N ASP A 38 -25.39 1.77 11.67
CA ASP A 38 -26.31 2.00 12.80
C ASP A 38 -27.34 3.11 12.53
N LEU A 39 -27.04 4.05 11.61
CA LEU A 39 -27.99 5.10 11.23
C LEU A 39 -29.01 4.59 10.21
N SER A 40 -28.67 3.58 9.40
CA SER A 40 -29.55 2.98 8.42
C SER A 40 -28.91 1.75 7.78
N LYS A 41 -29.63 0.62 7.74
CA LYS A 41 -29.20 -0.61 7.04
C LYS A 41 -28.97 -0.40 5.54
N TYR A 42 -29.62 0.60 4.93
CA TYR A 42 -29.44 0.97 3.51
C TYR A 42 -28.11 1.67 3.23
N SER A 43 -27.40 2.13 4.27
CA SER A 43 -26.11 2.83 4.16
C SER A 43 -24.91 1.89 4.05
N THR A 44 -25.12 0.58 4.23
CA THR A 44 -24.05 -0.43 4.28
C THR A 44 -23.15 -0.41 3.05
N ASN A 45 -23.72 -0.30 1.85
CA ASN A 45 -22.95 -0.28 0.60
C ASN A 45 -22.05 0.98 0.51
N LYS A 46 -22.55 2.13 0.97
CA LYS A 46 -21.81 3.40 0.95
C LYS A 46 -20.68 3.38 1.98
N PHE A 47 -20.95 2.83 3.17
CA PHE A 47 -19.94 2.66 4.21
C PHE A 47 -18.80 1.72 3.76
N GLN A 48 -19.14 0.62 3.08
CA GLN A 48 -18.15 -0.29 2.50
C GLN A 48 -17.31 0.40 1.42
N GLU A 49 -17.92 1.20 0.53
CA GLU A 49 -17.22 1.99 -0.49
C GLU A 49 -16.21 2.97 0.16
N ILE A 50 -16.63 3.69 1.21
CA ILE A 50 -15.78 4.62 1.95
C ILE A 50 -14.59 3.90 2.61
N ASN A 51 -14.84 2.75 3.25
CA ASN A 51 -13.77 1.95 3.86
C ASN A 51 -12.78 1.42 2.83
N ASN A 52 -13.25 0.88 1.72
CA ASN A 52 -12.40 0.36 0.66
C ASN A 52 -11.54 1.46 0.04
N ALA A 53 -12.14 2.63 -0.23
CA ALA A 53 -11.42 3.79 -0.73
C ALA A 53 -10.35 4.26 0.28
N TYR A 54 -10.71 4.38 1.57
CA TYR A 54 -9.77 4.79 2.61
C TYR A 54 -8.60 3.83 2.76
N ASN A 55 -8.87 2.52 2.87
CA ASN A 55 -7.83 1.51 3.02
C ASN A 55 -6.87 1.48 1.82
N THR A 56 -7.41 1.68 0.61
CA THR A 56 -6.61 1.72 -0.62
C THR A 56 -5.77 2.99 -0.70
N LEU A 57 -6.32 4.17 -0.38
CA LEU A 57 -5.59 5.43 -0.49
C LEU A 57 -4.62 5.68 0.67
N LYS A 58 -4.90 5.14 1.86
CA LYS A 58 -4.04 5.28 3.04
C LYS A 58 -2.70 4.56 2.83
N ASP A 59 -2.73 3.36 2.29
CA ASP A 59 -1.54 2.56 2.00
C ASP A 59 -0.92 3.05 0.68
N ASP A 60 0.35 3.46 0.72
CA ASP A 60 1.08 4.00 -0.42
C ASP A 60 1.21 3.00 -1.57
N TYR A 61 1.53 1.74 -1.28
CA TYR A 61 1.60 0.69 -2.29
C TYR A 61 0.23 0.38 -2.90
N LEU A 62 -0.84 0.26 -2.09
CA LEU A 62 -2.18 0.03 -2.62
C LEU A 62 -2.66 1.21 -3.48
N ARG A 63 -2.34 2.44 -3.07
CA ARG A 63 -2.61 3.66 -3.84
C ARG A 63 -1.84 3.67 -5.15
N ALA A 64 -0.55 3.34 -5.14
CA ALA A 64 0.24 3.23 -6.36
C ALA A 64 -0.33 2.18 -7.32
N LYS A 65 -0.69 0.99 -6.80
CA LYS A 65 -1.33 -0.08 -7.55
C LYS A 65 -2.68 0.35 -8.11
N TYR A 66 -3.50 1.05 -7.33
CA TYR A 66 -4.79 1.57 -7.75
C TYR A 66 -4.67 2.62 -8.85
N MET A 67 -3.72 3.57 -8.70
CA MET A 67 -3.46 4.60 -9.69
C MET A 67 -2.96 4.03 -11.02
N LYS A 68 -2.17 2.96 -10.96
CA LYS A 68 -1.63 2.31 -12.16
C LYS A 68 -2.63 1.39 -12.85
N GLY A 69 -3.49 0.72 -12.09
CA GLY A 69 -4.46 -0.25 -12.60
C GLY A 69 -3.93 -1.69 -12.58
N LYS A 70 -4.62 -2.60 -13.30
CA LYS A 70 -4.24 -4.02 -13.38
C LYS A 70 -2.93 -4.16 -14.16
N THR A 71 -1.84 -4.37 -13.44
CA THR A 71 -0.53 -4.68 -14.02
C THR A 71 -0.07 -6.05 -13.51
N THR A 72 0.34 -6.91 -14.43
CA THR A 72 1.09 -8.13 -14.14
C THR A 72 2.58 -7.77 -14.32
N GLY A 73 3.17 -7.16 -13.30
CA GLY A 73 4.60 -6.87 -13.33
C GLY A 73 5.39 -8.18 -13.29
N GLU A 74 6.17 -8.44 -14.32
CA GLU A 74 7.09 -9.58 -14.37
C GLU A 74 8.41 -9.16 -13.71
N VAL A 75 8.93 -9.98 -12.81
CA VAL A 75 10.23 -9.73 -12.16
C VAL A 75 11.26 -10.70 -12.70
N SER A 76 12.51 -10.25 -12.83
CA SER A 76 13.59 -11.10 -13.34
C SER A 76 13.89 -12.26 -12.40
N LYS A 77 14.40 -13.37 -12.95
CA LYS A 77 14.87 -14.52 -12.15
C LYS A 77 16.01 -14.12 -11.21
N THR A 78 16.89 -13.23 -11.64
CA THR A 78 17.98 -12.70 -10.81
C THR A 78 17.44 -11.99 -9.57
N PHE A 79 16.40 -11.16 -9.73
CA PHE A 79 15.75 -10.51 -8.61
C PHE A 79 15.11 -11.52 -7.65
N LEU A 80 14.49 -12.59 -8.16
CA LEU A 80 13.91 -13.63 -7.31
C LEU A 80 14.98 -14.34 -6.48
N ILE A 81 16.17 -14.58 -7.04
CA ILE A 81 17.31 -15.13 -6.30
C ILE A 81 17.74 -14.15 -5.20
N ASP A 82 17.91 -12.86 -5.52
CA ASP A 82 18.26 -11.84 -4.52
C ASP A 82 17.26 -11.78 -3.36
N ILE A 83 15.95 -11.96 -3.65
CA ILE A 83 14.91 -12.00 -2.63
C ILE A 83 15.04 -13.24 -1.74
N LEU A 84 15.37 -14.41 -2.30
CA LEU A 84 15.59 -15.63 -1.52
C LEU A 84 16.80 -15.47 -0.61
N ASP A 85 17.90 -14.92 -1.11
CA ASP A 85 19.11 -14.66 -0.33
C ASP A 85 18.82 -13.68 0.83
N LEU A 86 18.03 -12.63 0.57
CA LEU A 86 17.57 -11.71 1.61
C LEU A 86 16.64 -12.39 2.63
N GLU A 87 15.78 -13.32 2.18
CA GLU A 87 14.94 -14.08 3.11
C GLU A 87 15.77 -14.93 4.06
N ASP A 88 16.79 -15.61 3.54
CA ASP A 88 17.70 -16.45 4.33
C ASP A 88 18.49 -15.58 5.32
N GLN A 89 19.03 -14.43 4.88
CA GLN A 89 19.69 -13.47 5.77
C GLN A 89 18.76 -12.99 6.90
N ILE A 90 17.50 -12.67 6.61
CA ILE A 90 16.53 -12.24 7.65
C ILE A 90 16.23 -13.39 8.62
N ARG A 91 16.15 -14.64 8.14
CA ARG A 91 15.91 -15.81 8.99
C ARG A 91 17.07 -16.06 9.94
N GLU A 92 18.31 -15.79 9.53
CA GLU A 92 19.51 -15.99 10.35
C GLU A 92 19.85 -14.76 11.21
N ALA A 93 19.48 -13.55 10.80
CA ALA A 93 19.84 -12.32 11.49
C ALA A 93 19.14 -12.12 12.84
N GLU A 94 19.88 -11.63 13.83
CA GLU A 94 19.40 -11.31 15.18
C GLU A 94 20.00 -9.99 15.66
N GLY A 95 19.34 -9.32 16.61
CA GLY A 95 19.82 -8.06 17.19
C GLY A 95 20.12 -6.99 16.14
N ASP A 96 21.35 -6.47 16.15
CA ASP A 96 21.77 -5.35 15.29
C ASP A 96 21.73 -5.69 13.80
N SER A 97 22.06 -6.92 13.40
CA SER A 97 21.99 -7.35 11.99
C SER A 97 20.56 -7.34 11.45
N LEU A 98 19.56 -7.58 12.30
CA LEU A 98 18.16 -7.50 11.92
C LEU A 98 17.71 -6.03 11.73
N GLU A 99 18.28 -5.11 12.49
CA GLU A 99 18.05 -3.67 12.33
C GLU A 99 18.67 -3.17 11.01
N GLU A 100 19.90 -3.58 10.69
CA GLU A 100 20.56 -3.24 9.42
C GLU A 100 19.76 -3.74 8.22
N LEU A 101 19.29 -4.99 8.25
CA LEU A 101 18.43 -5.53 7.19
C LEU A 101 17.11 -4.77 7.07
N SER A 102 16.52 -4.35 8.20
CA SER A 102 15.31 -3.53 8.20
C SER A 102 15.51 -2.22 7.44
N GLU A 103 16.63 -1.53 7.69
CA GLU A 103 16.97 -0.29 7.01
C GLU A 103 17.24 -0.52 5.51
N ILE A 104 17.93 -1.60 5.14
CA ILE A 104 18.14 -1.97 3.73
C ILE A 104 16.80 -2.19 3.01
N ILE A 105 15.89 -2.97 3.61
CA ILE A 105 14.57 -3.24 3.03
C ILE A 105 13.75 -1.95 2.93
N ARG A 106 13.82 -1.08 3.95
CA ARG A 106 13.15 0.22 3.94
C ARG A 106 13.65 1.12 2.82
N HIS A 107 14.96 1.21 2.61
CA HIS A 107 15.54 1.95 1.50
C HIS A 107 15.09 1.41 0.14
N LYS A 108 15.06 0.08 -0.03
CA LYS A 108 14.56 -0.57 -1.26
C LYS A 108 13.07 -0.31 -1.49
N ILE A 109 12.26 -0.27 -0.43
CA ILE A 109 10.85 0.12 -0.50
C ILE A 109 10.71 1.57 -0.97
N GLU A 110 11.46 2.51 -0.39
CA GLU A 110 11.43 3.92 -0.80
C GLU A 110 11.90 4.11 -2.25
N GLU A 111 12.91 3.36 -2.70
CA GLU A 111 13.31 3.36 -4.12
C GLU A 111 12.16 2.91 -5.04
N CYS A 112 11.43 1.86 -4.64
CA CYS A 112 10.26 1.40 -5.37
C CYS A 112 9.11 2.40 -5.35
N ARG A 113 8.93 3.06 -4.20
CA ARG A 113 7.94 4.12 -4.04
C ARG A 113 8.22 5.30 -4.98
N ASN A 114 9.47 5.70 -5.13
CA ASN A 114 9.85 6.79 -6.05
C ASN A 114 9.75 6.38 -7.54
N ASN A 115 9.88 5.09 -7.85
CA ASN A 115 9.84 4.54 -9.21
C ASN A 115 8.56 3.78 -9.55
N TYR A 116 7.48 3.96 -8.76
CA TYR A 116 6.24 3.16 -8.85
C TYR A 116 5.55 3.17 -10.23
N GLN A 117 5.86 4.17 -11.06
CA GLN A 117 5.36 4.27 -12.43
C GLN A 117 5.85 3.12 -13.33
N LYS A 118 7.03 2.54 -13.05
CA LYS A 118 7.59 1.39 -13.78
C LYS A 118 6.95 0.08 -13.31
N ASP A 119 6.64 -0.84 -14.23
CA ASP A 119 5.92 -2.10 -13.94
C ASP A 119 6.65 -3.00 -12.96
N ASP A 120 7.94 -3.17 -13.18
CA ASP A 120 8.77 -4.03 -12.34
C ASP A 120 8.81 -3.53 -10.89
N TYR A 121 8.82 -2.21 -10.68
CA TYR A 121 8.98 -1.64 -9.33
C TYR A 121 7.77 -1.85 -8.44
N LEU A 122 6.54 -1.89 -8.98
CA LEU A 122 5.38 -2.30 -8.18
C LEU A 122 5.47 -3.76 -7.75
N ALA A 123 5.90 -4.65 -8.66
CA ALA A 123 6.07 -6.05 -8.33
C ALA A 123 7.18 -6.23 -7.28
N LYS A 124 8.34 -5.60 -7.48
CA LYS A 124 9.47 -5.60 -6.52
C LYS A 124 9.05 -5.05 -5.15
N TRP A 125 8.26 -3.98 -5.11
CA TRP A 125 7.74 -3.42 -3.86
C TRP A 125 6.94 -4.45 -3.06
N ALA A 126 6.11 -5.26 -3.71
CA ALA A 126 5.35 -6.31 -3.04
C ALA A 126 6.25 -7.33 -2.33
N TYR A 127 7.37 -7.74 -2.97
CA TYR A 127 8.36 -8.62 -2.37
C TYR A 127 9.05 -7.95 -1.17
N TYR A 128 9.50 -6.71 -1.30
CA TYR A 128 10.14 -6.01 -0.18
C TYR A 128 9.21 -5.77 1.00
N ARG A 129 7.92 -5.49 0.77
CA ARG A 129 6.91 -5.41 1.86
C ARG A 129 6.73 -6.75 2.56
N ARG A 130 6.82 -7.87 1.84
CA ARG A 130 6.80 -9.20 2.46
C ARG A 130 8.01 -9.40 3.36
N LEU A 131 9.21 -9.02 2.91
CA LEU A 131 10.43 -9.09 3.72
C LEU A 131 10.34 -8.19 4.96
N GLU A 132 9.86 -6.95 4.81
CA GLU A 132 9.65 -6.03 5.93
C GLU A 132 8.70 -6.63 6.98
N ASN A 133 7.61 -7.26 6.55
CA ASN A 133 6.69 -7.96 7.45
C ASN A 133 7.35 -9.17 8.15
N MET A 134 8.29 -9.85 7.48
CA MET A 134 9.04 -10.95 8.08
C MET A 134 9.97 -10.46 9.19
N ILE A 135 10.68 -9.34 8.94
CA ILE A 135 11.52 -8.66 9.94
C ILE A 135 10.68 -8.22 11.14
N LYS A 136 9.53 -7.57 10.90
CA LYS A 136 8.61 -7.10 11.96
C LYS A 136 8.04 -8.23 12.83
N LYS A 137 7.96 -9.45 12.32
CA LYS A 137 7.53 -10.63 13.08
C LYS A 137 8.64 -11.25 13.94
N LYS A 138 9.90 -10.95 13.61
CA LYS A 138 11.08 -11.48 14.31
C LYS A 138 11.54 -10.56 15.46
N ARG A 139 11.27 -9.26 15.35
CA ARG A 139 11.38 -8.31 16.46
C ARG A 139 10.35 -8.61 17.55
#